data_AF-A0A9P6YL77-F1
#
_entry.id   AF-A0A9P6YL77-F1
#
_cell.length_a   1.000
_cell.length_b   1.000
_cell.length_c   1.000
_cell.angle_alpha   90.00
_cell.angle_beta   90.00
_cell.angle_gamma   90.00
#
_symmetry.space_group_name_H-M   'P 1'
#
loop_
_entity.id
_entity.type
_entity.pdbx_description
1 polymer ?
#
loop_
_entity_poly.entity_id
_entity_poly.type
_entity_poly.pdbx_seq_one_letter_code
_entity_poly.pdbx_strand_id
1 'polypeptide(L)'
;MELTKQHRQHLAIDHILFLGYLEVDSKPTTCVQPSTVGKWVQTAMEKAGVDRRYKTHSLRSATSTRAVMLGVPIDQVKDHANWSLNSNMFEKFYCRPPRRRLRSTRIQQSIFSNAENSTTLEDESGPTRIELGTTSNTNVGEEESENVVRTRLWHRRYF
;
A
#
# COMPACT_ATOMS: atom_id res chain seq x y z
N MET A 1 -10.31 10.13 30.86
CA MET A 1 -11.38 11.09 30.49
C MET A 1 -11.83 11.99 31.65
N GLU A 2 -11.53 11.66 32.91
CA GLU A 2 -12.04 12.42 34.07
C GLU A 2 -11.62 13.90 34.11
N LEU A 3 -10.38 14.22 33.71
CA LEU A 3 -9.87 15.61 33.71
C LEU A 3 -10.69 16.59 32.86
N THR A 4 -11.39 16.10 31.83
CA THR A 4 -12.20 16.94 30.93
C THR A 4 -13.68 16.56 30.99
N LYS A 5 -14.13 15.96 32.09
CA LYS A 5 -15.52 15.52 32.29
C LYS A 5 -16.51 16.68 32.35
N GLN A 6 -16.15 17.78 33.02
CA GLN A 6 -16.98 18.99 33.11
C GLN A 6 -17.34 19.53 31.72
N HIS A 7 -16.36 19.54 30.80
CA HIS A 7 -16.54 20.00 29.41
C HIS A 7 -17.38 19.06 28.52
N ARG A 8 -17.78 17.88 29.01
CA ARG A 8 -18.49 16.86 28.23
C ARG A 8 -19.92 16.64 28.68
N GLN A 9 -20.34 17.22 29.80
CA GLN A 9 -21.66 16.97 30.40
C GLN A 9 -22.81 17.30 29.45
N HIS A 10 -22.63 18.29 28.57
CA HIS A 10 -23.60 18.74 27.59
C HIS A 10 -23.43 18.13 26.19
N LEU A 11 -22.44 17.26 25.98
CA LEU A 11 -22.14 16.66 24.69
C LEU A 11 -22.76 15.26 24.56
N ALA A 12 -23.18 14.89 23.36
CA ALA A 12 -23.73 13.58 23.09
C ALA A 12 -22.69 12.46 23.33
N ILE A 13 -23.16 11.31 23.81
CA ILE A 13 -22.32 10.19 24.28
C ILE A 13 -21.42 9.62 23.17
N ASP A 14 -21.85 9.74 21.92
CA ASP A 14 -21.20 9.23 20.72
C ASP A 14 -20.06 10.11 20.18
N HIS A 15 -19.78 11.27 20.79
CA HIS A 15 -18.85 12.26 20.22
C HIS A 15 -17.76 12.76 21.19
N ILE A 16 -17.14 11.86 21.97
CA ILE A 16 -16.39 12.28 23.18
C ILE A 16 -14.86 12.45 22.99
N LEU A 17 -14.27 11.94 21.90
CA LEU A 17 -12.81 11.73 21.90
C LEU A 17 -12.00 13.03 21.77
N PHE A 18 -12.39 13.91 20.85
CA PHE A 18 -11.69 15.17 20.58
C PHE A 18 -12.60 16.37 20.86
N LEU A 19 -12.12 17.28 21.70
CA LEU A 19 -12.83 18.51 22.07
C LEU A 19 -12.22 19.71 21.33
N GLY A 20 -13.08 20.61 20.85
CA GLY A 20 -12.73 21.89 20.29
C GLY A 20 -13.17 23.03 21.22
N TYR A 21 -12.48 24.17 21.13
CA TYR A 21 -12.80 25.38 21.91
C TYR A 21 -12.80 25.15 23.44
N LEU A 22 -11.81 24.41 23.95
CA LEU A 22 -11.73 24.09 25.39
C LEU A 22 -11.44 25.34 26.26
N GLU A 23 -10.64 26.27 25.73
CA GLU A 23 -10.12 27.46 26.43
C GLU A 23 -10.57 28.76 25.74
N VAL A 24 -11.74 28.75 25.11
CA VAL A 24 -12.25 29.92 24.37
C VAL A 24 -13.49 30.44 25.07
N ASP A 25 -13.34 31.48 25.88
CA ASP A 25 -14.44 32.06 26.69
C ASP A 25 -15.63 32.52 25.85
N SER A 26 -15.40 32.85 24.57
CA SER A 26 -16.44 33.31 23.64
C SER A 26 -17.20 32.19 22.94
N LYS A 27 -16.82 30.91 23.12
CA LYS A 27 -17.42 29.78 22.38
C LYS A 27 -17.63 28.57 23.29
N PRO A 28 -18.81 27.92 23.25
CA PRO A 28 -19.00 26.70 24.01
C PRO A 28 -18.07 25.60 23.49
N THR A 29 -17.60 24.73 24.40
CA THR A 29 -16.84 23.53 24.01
C THR A 29 -17.69 22.64 23.12
N THR A 30 -17.11 22.18 22.01
CA THR A 30 -17.79 21.32 21.04
C THR A 30 -16.98 20.07 20.71
N CYS A 31 -17.62 19.07 20.11
CA CYS A 31 -16.93 17.91 19.56
C CYS A 31 -16.26 18.28 18.24
N VAL A 32 -15.01 17.84 18.08
CA VAL A 32 -14.30 18.00 16.81
C VAL A 32 -14.98 17.13 15.74
N GLN A 33 -15.30 17.76 14.62
CA GLN A 33 -15.93 17.07 13.50
C GLN A 33 -14.99 16.03 12.86
N PRO A 34 -15.52 14.89 12.36
CA PRO A 34 -14.70 13.88 11.68
C PRO A 34 -13.88 14.45 10.52
N SER A 35 -14.42 15.45 9.82
CA SER A 35 -13.72 16.16 8.74
C SER A 35 -12.47 16.89 9.21
N THR A 36 -12.49 17.46 10.41
CA THR A 36 -11.34 18.15 11.02
C THR A 36 -10.24 17.16 11.38
N VAL A 37 -10.59 16.04 12.02
CA VAL A 37 -9.63 14.94 12.28
C VAL A 37 -9.05 14.41 10.97
N GLY A 38 -9.90 14.27 9.94
CA GLY A 38 -9.48 13.88 8.61
C GLY A 38 -8.43 14.83 8.00
N LYS A 39 -8.61 16.14 8.16
CA LYS A 39 -7.62 17.15 7.75
C LYS A 39 -6.32 17.03 8.52
N TRP A 40 -6.35 16.83 9.83
CA TRP A 40 -5.13 16.65 10.63
C TRP A 40 -4.31 15.43 10.18
N VAL A 41 -4.98 14.29 9.95
CA VAL A 41 -4.33 13.09 9.41
C VAL A 41 -3.75 13.38 8.02
N GLN A 42 -4.49 14.05 7.14
CA GLN A 42 -4.00 14.41 5.81
C GLN A 42 -2.78 15.35 5.87
N THR A 43 -2.76 16.31 6.78
CA THR A 43 -1.60 17.19 7.02
C THR A 43 -0.39 16.40 7.52
N ALA A 44 -0.60 15.41 8.40
CA ALA A 44 0.49 14.54 8.85
C ALA A 44 1.04 13.68 7.69
N MET A 45 0.18 13.13 6.84
CA MET A 45 0.56 12.41 5.63
C MET A 45 1.40 13.28 4.68
N GLU A 46 0.96 14.52 4.45
CA GLU A 46 1.69 15.49 3.61
C GLU A 46 3.08 15.80 4.17
N LYS A 47 3.19 16.04 5.48
CA LYS A 47 4.48 16.25 6.14
C LYS A 47 5.41 15.05 6.03
N ALA A 48 4.86 13.84 5.90
CA ALA A 48 5.61 12.61 5.65
C ALA A 48 5.93 12.38 4.16
N GLY A 49 5.66 13.34 3.28
CA GLY A 49 5.93 13.25 1.84
C GLY A 49 4.87 12.48 1.04
N VAL A 50 3.71 12.18 1.63
CA VAL A 50 2.60 11.53 0.92
C VAL A 50 1.74 12.59 0.23
N ASP A 51 1.49 12.40 -1.06
CA ASP A 51 0.69 13.31 -1.89
C ASP A 51 -0.73 13.55 -1.30
N ARG A 52 -1.17 14.82 -1.33
CA ARG A 52 -2.49 15.28 -0.86
C ARG A 52 -3.69 14.62 -1.55
N ARG A 53 -3.52 13.98 -2.71
CA ARG A 53 -4.57 13.18 -3.36
C ARG A 53 -5.02 12.00 -2.50
N TYR A 54 -4.14 11.48 -1.65
CA TYR A 54 -4.47 10.40 -0.71
C TYR A 54 -5.17 10.96 0.53
N LYS A 55 -6.26 10.31 0.92
CA LYS A 55 -7.10 10.72 2.05
C LYS A 55 -7.03 9.71 3.18
N THR A 56 -7.69 10.01 4.29
CA THR A 56 -7.82 9.10 5.45
C THR A 56 -8.34 7.72 5.06
N HIS A 57 -9.26 7.63 4.10
CA HIS A 57 -9.71 6.34 3.58
C HIS A 57 -8.59 5.55 2.88
N SER A 58 -7.72 6.22 2.13
CA SER A 58 -6.54 5.58 1.50
C SER A 58 -5.60 5.03 2.57
N LEU A 59 -5.36 5.80 3.64
CA LEU A 59 -4.54 5.36 4.77
C LEU A 59 -5.16 4.13 5.47
N ARG A 60 -6.46 4.17 5.82
CA ARG A 60 -7.18 3.01 6.38
C ARG A 60 -7.02 1.77 5.52
N SER A 61 -7.13 1.92 4.20
CA SER A 61 -6.97 0.82 3.23
C SER A 61 -5.55 0.26 3.23
N ALA A 62 -4.55 1.13 3.19
CA ALA A 62 -3.14 0.76 3.17
C ALA A 62 -2.71 0.05 4.46
N THR A 63 -3.10 0.59 5.62
CA THR A 63 -2.80 0.00 6.93
C THR A 63 -3.47 -1.38 7.08
N SER A 64 -4.75 -1.49 6.71
CA SER A 64 -5.49 -2.76 6.77
C SER A 64 -4.89 -3.82 5.84
N THR A 65 -4.54 -3.41 4.61
CA THR A 65 -3.82 -4.28 3.67
C THR A 65 -2.50 -4.75 4.27
N ARG A 66 -1.73 -3.85 4.90
CA ARG A 66 -0.46 -4.20 5.52
C ARG A 66 -0.64 -5.18 6.68
N ALA A 67 -1.66 -5.02 7.51
CA ALA A 67 -1.97 -5.97 8.58
C ALA A 67 -2.26 -7.38 8.03
N VAL A 68 -3.07 -7.48 6.96
CA VAL A 68 -3.31 -8.76 6.27
C VAL A 68 -2.01 -9.35 5.73
N MET A 69 -1.13 -8.52 5.13
CA MET A 69 0.18 -8.98 4.64
C MET A 69 1.11 -9.48 5.74
N LEU A 70 0.91 -9.04 6.98
CA LEU A 70 1.65 -9.50 8.16
C LEU A 70 1.02 -10.76 8.79
N GLY A 71 -0.05 -11.30 8.19
CA GLY A 71 -0.71 -12.53 8.64
C GLY A 71 -1.84 -12.32 9.64
N VAL A 72 -2.26 -11.07 9.89
CA VAL A 72 -3.42 -10.81 10.76
C VAL A 72 -4.69 -11.35 10.09
N PRO A 73 -5.53 -12.13 10.80
CA PRO A 73 -6.78 -12.65 10.25
C PRO A 73 -7.69 -11.54 9.73
N ILE A 74 -8.33 -11.78 8.59
CA ILE A 74 -9.12 -10.74 7.91
C ILE A 74 -10.30 -10.24 8.74
N ASP A 75 -10.92 -11.12 9.51
CA ASP A 75 -12.04 -10.76 10.38
C ASP A 75 -11.60 -9.82 11.50
N GLN A 76 -10.40 -10.02 12.06
CA GLN A 76 -9.83 -9.10 13.05
C GLN A 76 -9.49 -7.74 12.43
N VAL A 77 -8.99 -7.72 11.19
CA VAL A 77 -8.76 -6.46 10.46
C VAL A 77 -10.07 -5.74 10.18
N LYS A 78 -11.13 -6.47 9.82
CA LYS A 78 -12.47 -5.90 9.58
C LYS A 78 -13.07 -5.34 10.84
N ASP A 79 -13.03 -6.09 11.94
CA ASP A 79 -13.48 -5.63 13.24
C ASP A 79 -12.73 -4.36 13.68
N HIS A 80 -11.39 -4.41 13.66
CA HIS A 80 -10.54 -3.28 14.03
C HIS A 80 -10.80 -2.02 13.18
N ALA A 81 -10.97 -2.20 11.87
CA ALA A 81 -11.23 -1.09 10.97
C ALA A 81 -12.69 -0.60 11.02
N ASN A 82 -13.59 -1.28 11.73
CA ASN A 82 -15.03 -1.05 11.68
C ASN A 82 -15.60 -1.27 10.26
N TRP A 83 -15.38 -2.46 9.70
CA TRP A 83 -16.08 -3.01 8.54
C TRP A 83 -17.02 -4.12 8.99
N SER A 84 -18.12 -4.31 8.26
CA SER A 84 -19.01 -5.44 8.50
C SER A 84 -18.29 -6.77 8.23
N LEU A 85 -18.30 -7.67 9.21
CA LEU A 85 -17.73 -9.02 9.10
C LEU A 85 -18.39 -9.82 7.96
N ASN A 86 -19.69 -9.60 7.74
CA ASN A 86 -20.48 -10.32 6.73
C ASN A 86 -20.34 -9.74 5.31
N SER A 87 -19.68 -8.58 5.15
CA SER A 87 -19.51 -7.93 3.85
C SER A 87 -18.15 -8.26 3.25
N ASN A 88 -18.10 -8.45 1.92
CA ASN A 88 -16.83 -8.61 1.18
C ASN A 88 -16.25 -7.28 0.65
N MET A 89 -16.79 -6.13 1.09
CA MET A 89 -16.40 -4.80 0.60
C MET A 89 -14.90 -4.52 0.82
N PHE A 90 -14.35 -4.95 1.96
CA PHE A 90 -12.94 -4.77 2.28
C PHE A 90 -12.06 -5.52 1.27
N GLU A 91 -12.30 -6.81 1.15
CA GLU A 91 -11.59 -7.77 0.30
C GLU A 91 -11.59 -7.30 -1.15
N LYS A 92 -12.75 -6.85 -1.64
CA LYS A 92 -12.94 -6.49 -3.04
C LYS A 92 -12.36 -5.14 -3.41
N PHE A 93 -12.51 -4.13 -2.56
CA PHE A 93 -12.22 -2.74 -2.94
C PHE A 93 -11.00 -2.14 -2.24
N TYR A 94 -10.71 -2.58 -1.01
CA TYR A 94 -9.79 -1.91 -0.10
C TYR A 94 -8.52 -2.72 0.22
N CYS A 95 -8.61 -4.06 0.26
CA CYS A 95 -7.45 -4.94 0.43
C CYS A 95 -6.69 -5.03 -0.89
N ARG A 96 -5.60 -4.26 -1.02
CA ARG A 96 -4.81 -4.16 -2.25
C ARG A 96 -3.35 -4.44 -1.96
N PRO A 97 -2.95 -5.71 -1.72
CA PRO A 97 -1.55 -6.04 -1.53
C PRO A 97 -0.76 -5.60 -2.78
N PRO A 98 0.48 -5.10 -2.62
CA PRO A 98 1.33 -4.77 -3.75
C PRO A 98 1.38 -5.97 -4.68
N ARG A 99 1.32 -5.72 -5.99
CA ARG A 99 1.54 -6.78 -7.00
C ARG A 99 2.97 -7.28 -6.84
N ARG A 100 3.19 -8.25 -5.95
CA ARG A 100 4.37 -9.09 -6.01
C ARG A 100 4.25 -9.84 -7.32
N ARG A 101 5.12 -9.56 -8.29
CA ARG A 101 5.35 -10.52 -9.37
C ARG A 101 6.05 -11.72 -8.71
N LEU A 102 5.28 -12.57 -8.02
CA LEU A 102 5.80 -13.67 -7.22
C LEU A 102 6.77 -14.55 -8.03
N ARG A 103 6.52 -14.73 -9.33
CA ARG A 103 7.46 -15.35 -10.26
C ARG A 103 8.77 -14.57 -10.41
N SER A 104 8.70 -13.28 -10.75
CA SER A 104 9.90 -12.45 -10.93
C SER A 104 10.69 -12.30 -9.64
N THR A 105 10.05 -12.18 -8.48
CA THR A 105 10.74 -12.08 -7.19
C THR A 105 11.47 -13.37 -6.84
N ARG A 106 10.86 -14.54 -7.07
CA ARG A 106 11.54 -15.83 -6.85
C ARG A 106 12.72 -16.04 -7.81
N ILE A 107 12.56 -15.62 -9.07
CA ILE A 107 13.64 -15.65 -10.07
C ILE A 107 14.77 -14.69 -9.64
N GLN A 108 14.45 -13.45 -9.31
CA GLN A 108 15.45 -12.46 -8.86
C GLN A 108 16.16 -12.92 -7.59
N GLN A 109 15.43 -13.39 -6.57
CA GLN A 109 16.02 -13.93 -5.36
C GLN A 109 16.96 -15.09 -5.68
N SER A 110 16.58 -16.01 -6.58
CA SER A 110 17.43 -17.12 -7.00
C SER A 110 18.68 -16.70 -7.78
N ILE A 111 18.62 -15.59 -8.54
CA ILE A 111 19.77 -15.06 -9.30
C ILE A 111 20.76 -14.40 -8.33
N PHE A 112 20.27 -13.62 -7.37
CA PHE A 112 21.11 -12.80 -6.49
C PHE A 112 21.50 -13.49 -5.18
N SER A 113 20.88 -14.63 -4.80
CA SER A 113 21.21 -15.37 -3.57
C SER A 113 22.57 -16.07 -3.58
N ASN A 114 23.19 -16.26 -4.76
CA ASN A 114 24.50 -16.91 -4.90
C ASN A 114 25.68 -15.92 -5.00
N ALA A 115 25.43 -14.61 -4.86
CA ALA A 115 26.48 -13.60 -4.98
C ALA A 115 27.20 -13.31 -3.65
N GLU A 116 26.59 -13.64 -2.51
CA GLU A 116 27.08 -13.27 -1.17
C GLU A 116 28.03 -14.31 -0.54
N ASN A 117 28.30 -15.43 -1.20
CA ASN A 117 29.14 -16.51 -0.71
C ASN A 117 30.45 -16.73 -1.50
N SER A 118 30.77 -15.89 -2.49
CA SER A 118 32.00 -16.02 -3.30
C SER A 118 33.13 -15.05 -2.95
N THR A 119 33.06 -14.29 -1.86
CA THR A 119 34.23 -13.55 -1.37
C THR A 119 35.15 -14.48 -0.59
N THR A 120 35.80 -15.42 -1.29
CA THR A 120 36.97 -16.15 -0.79
C THR A 120 38.13 -15.88 -1.73
N LEU A 121 39.10 -15.15 -1.15
CA LEU A 121 40.53 -15.10 -1.45
C LEU A 121 40.97 -14.99 -2.91
N GLU A 122 41.67 -13.90 -3.16
CA GLU A 122 42.52 -13.64 -4.32
C GLU A 122 43.37 -14.86 -4.69
N ASP A 123 43.25 -15.31 -5.93
CA ASP A 123 44.39 -15.77 -6.69
C ASP A 123 44.28 -15.18 -8.10
N GLU A 124 45.29 -14.39 -8.46
CA GLU A 124 45.43 -13.70 -9.72
C GLU A 124 45.61 -14.72 -10.85
N SER A 125 44.60 -14.90 -11.70
CA SER A 125 44.82 -15.44 -13.04
C SER A 125 44.00 -14.63 -14.02
N GLY A 126 44.71 -13.84 -14.83
CA GLY A 126 44.15 -12.81 -15.71
C GLY A 126 43.09 -13.32 -16.70
N PRO A 127 42.22 -12.43 -17.20
CA PRO A 127 41.13 -12.82 -18.09
C PRO A 127 41.66 -13.17 -19.48
N THR A 128 41.45 -14.43 -19.90
CA THR A 128 41.59 -14.85 -21.29
C THR A 128 40.51 -14.15 -22.12
N ARG A 129 40.94 -13.17 -22.92
CA ARG A 129 40.11 -12.42 -23.89
C ARG A 129 39.47 -13.38 -24.89
N ILE A 130 38.15 -13.55 -24.80
CA ILE A 130 37.35 -14.23 -25.84
C ILE A 130 37.01 -13.18 -26.90
N GLU A 131 37.67 -13.24 -28.05
CA GLU A 131 37.25 -12.51 -29.25
C GLU A 131 36.07 -13.24 -29.91
N LEU A 132 34.88 -12.67 -29.77
CA LEU A 132 33.71 -13.04 -30.56
C LEU A 132 33.75 -12.25 -31.87
N GLY A 133 34.15 -12.91 -32.95
CA GLY A 133 34.04 -12.37 -34.30
C GLY A 133 32.57 -12.29 -34.73
N THR A 134 32.02 -11.08 -34.82
CA THR A 134 30.68 -10.86 -35.38
C THR A 134 30.79 -10.68 -36.89
N THR A 135 30.35 -11.66 -37.68
CA THR A 135 30.08 -11.47 -39.10
C THR A 135 28.68 -10.89 -39.24
N SER A 136 28.59 -9.67 -39.76
CA SER A 136 27.33 -8.99 -40.08
C SER A 136 26.82 -9.51 -41.43
N ASN A 137 25.70 -10.22 -41.43
CA ASN A 137 24.91 -10.44 -42.65
C ASN A 137 23.57 -9.72 -42.51
N THR A 138 23.44 -8.65 -43.29
CA THR A 138 22.25 -7.85 -43.50
C THR A 138 21.35 -8.57 -44.52
N ASN A 139 20.15 -8.98 -44.11
CA ASN A 139 18.91 -8.99 -44.89
C ASN A 139 17.85 -9.82 -44.17
N VAL A 140 16.86 -9.16 -43.57
CA VAL A 140 15.56 -9.77 -43.25
C VAL A 140 14.49 -8.73 -43.55
N GLY A 141 13.57 -9.08 -44.45
CA GLY A 141 12.56 -8.20 -45.02
C GLY A 141 11.49 -7.75 -44.03
N GLU A 142 10.88 -6.62 -44.36
CA GLU A 142 9.75 -6.04 -43.66
C GLU A 142 8.51 -6.95 -43.83
N GLU A 143 8.01 -7.48 -42.72
CA GLU A 143 6.69 -8.12 -42.64
C GLU A 143 5.86 -7.28 -41.66
N GLU A 144 4.97 -6.44 -42.20
CA GLU A 144 3.97 -5.72 -41.41
C GLU A 144 3.00 -6.74 -40.80
N SER A 145 3.08 -6.94 -39.48
CA SER A 145 2.05 -7.65 -38.73
C SER A 145 1.23 -6.65 -37.92
N GLU A 146 -0.04 -6.49 -38.32
CA GLU A 146 -1.04 -5.69 -37.63
C GLU A 146 -1.30 -6.27 -36.23
N ASN A 147 -1.00 -5.50 -35.18
CA ASN A 147 -1.23 -5.91 -33.80
C ASN A 147 -2.70 -5.69 -33.41
N VAL A 148 -3.56 -6.67 -33.70
CA VAL A 148 -4.96 -6.65 -33.25
C VAL A 148 -5.00 -7.02 -31.75
N VAL A 149 -5.02 -6.00 -30.89
CA VAL A 149 -5.23 -6.15 -29.45
C VAL A 149 -6.69 -6.58 -29.20
N ARG A 150 -6.93 -7.89 -29.11
CA ARG A 150 -8.20 -8.40 -28.57
C ARG A 150 -8.15 -8.41 -27.05
N THR A 151 -8.77 -7.41 -26.43
CA THR A 151 -9.02 -7.41 -24.98
C THR A 151 -9.98 -8.54 -24.61
N ARG A 152 -9.45 -9.64 -24.05
CA ARG A 152 -10.30 -10.62 -23.37
C ARG A 152 -10.68 -10.09 -21.98
N LEU A 153 -11.97 -9.95 -21.72
CA LEU A 153 -12.53 -9.67 -20.40
C LEU A 153 -12.22 -10.82 -19.44
N TRP A 154 -11.44 -10.56 -18.39
CA TRP A 154 -11.01 -11.55 -17.41
C TRP A 154 -12.04 -11.73 -16.29
N HIS A 155 -13.24 -12.21 -16.59
CA HIS A 155 -14.14 -12.73 -15.56
C HIS A 155 -14.78 -14.02 -16.06
N ARG A 156 -14.21 -15.17 -15.67
CA ARG A 156 -14.89 -16.47 -15.76
C ARG A 156 -14.68 -17.24 -14.46
N ARG A 157 -15.74 -17.17 -13.64
CA ARG A 157 -16.37 -18.23 -12.84
C ARG A 157 -15.47 -19.36 -12.34
N TYR A 158 -15.37 -19.46 -11.01
CA TYR A 158 -15.46 -20.76 -10.35
C TYR A 158 -16.70 -20.74 -9.44
N PHE A 159 -17.35 -21.90 -9.38
CA PHE A 159 -18.67 -22.19 -8.82
C PHE A 159 -18.82 -21.78 -7.35
#